data_AF-A0A7C0UQX0-F1
#
_entry.id   AF-A0A7C0UQX0-F1
#
_cell.length_a   1.000
_cell.length_b   1.000
_cell.length_c   1.000
_cell.angle_alpha   90.00
_cell.angle_beta   90.00
_cell.angle_gamma   90.00
#
_symmetry.space_group_name_H-M   'P 1'
#
loop_
_entity.id
_entity.type
_entity.pdbx_description
1 polymer ?
#
loop_
_entity_poly.entity_id
_entity_poly.type
_entity_poly.pdbx_seq_one_letter_code
_entity_poly.pdbx_strand_id
1 'polypeptide(L)'
;MQLKTLKEVSLKGKRILYRVDYNVPLTDDGRVRDDTRIRATIPTLNYLLEKGGRVIVISHLGRPKGRRLPSFSLKPISEKLSEIIGKEVKFIDDCIGDKVKEACASLRDGEVIMLENLRFYPGEENADEKFAEEL
;
A
#
# COMPACT_ATOMS: atom_id res chain seq x y z
N MET A 1 -8.65 -19.90 -16.55
CA MET A 1 -7.48 -20.08 -15.67
C MET A 1 -7.96 -19.93 -14.23
N GLN A 2 -7.70 -20.90 -13.36
CA GLN A 2 -8.08 -20.81 -11.94
C GLN A 2 -6.94 -20.10 -11.20
N LEU A 3 -7.23 -18.94 -10.62
CA LEU A 3 -6.27 -18.20 -9.80
C LEU A 3 -6.29 -18.77 -8.38
N LYS A 4 -5.10 -18.93 -7.78
CA LYS A 4 -5.00 -19.23 -6.35
C LYS A 4 -5.52 -18.05 -5.55
N THR A 5 -6.18 -18.36 -4.43
CA THR A 5 -6.77 -17.36 -3.53
C THR A 5 -6.04 -17.32 -2.19
N LEU A 6 -6.27 -16.25 -1.42
CA LEU A 6 -5.70 -16.09 -0.08
C LEU A 6 -6.07 -17.22 0.89
N LYS A 7 -7.16 -17.95 0.61
CA LYS A 7 -7.63 -19.07 1.44
C LYS A 7 -6.75 -20.32 1.31
N GLU A 8 -5.89 -20.36 0.30
CA GLU A 8 -5.04 -21.51 -0.03
C GLU A 8 -3.59 -21.34 0.47
N VAL A 9 -3.29 -20.24 1.17
CA VAL A 9 -1.93 -19.88 1.59
C VAL A 9 -1.90 -19.61 3.10
N SER A 10 -0.82 -20.06 3.76
CA SER A 10 -0.56 -19.69 5.16
C SER A 10 -0.02 -18.26 5.25
N LEU A 11 -0.74 -17.39 5.96
CA LEU A 11 -0.43 -15.96 6.06
C LEU A 11 0.35 -15.59 7.33
N LYS A 12 0.30 -16.42 8.38
CA LYS A 12 0.88 -16.11 9.68
C LYS A 12 2.40 -15.92 9.58
N GLY A 13 2.89 -14.78 10.08
CA GLY A 13 4.31 -14.43 10.06
C GLY A 13 4.86 -14.08 8.67
N LYS A 14 4.02 -14.06 7.63
CA LYS A 14 4.45 -13.71 6.27
C LYS A 14 4.32 -12.21 6.04
N ARG A 15 5.31 -11.65 5.34
CA ARG A 15 5.22 -10.34 4.71
C ARG A 15 4.40 -10.48 3.44
N ILE A 16 3.39 -9.63 3.28
CA ILE A 16 2.42 -9.71 2.20
C ILE A 16 2.40 -8.36 1.49
N LEU A 17 2.90 -8.36 0.26
CA LEU A 17 2.79 -7.21 -0.63
C LEU A 17 1.34 -7.14 -1.14
N TYR A 18 0.59 -6.14 -0.67
CA TYR A 18 -0.82 -5.99 -0.95
C TYR A 18 -1.07 -4.81 -1.90
N ARG A 19 -1.19 -5.13 -3.20
CA ARG A 19 -1.51 -4.17 -4.25
C ARG A 19 -2.99 -3.82 -4.24
N VAL A 20 -3.31 -2.53 -4.08
CA VAL A 20 -4.67 -2.02 -4.00
C VAL A 20 -4.89 -0.80 -4.88
N ASP A 21 -6.16 -0.51 -5.20
CA ASP A 21 -6.56 0.71 -5.89
C ASP A 21 -6.99 1.79 -4.88
N TYR A 22 -6.05 2.64 -4.48
CA TYR A 22 -6.28 3.84 -3.67
C TYR A 22 -6.15 5.12 -4.49
N ASN A 23 -6.39 5.03 -5.80
CA ASN A 23 -6.50 6.20 -6.65
C ASN A 23 -7.86 6.87 -6.40
N VAL A 24 -7.92 7.67 -5.34
CA VAL A 24 -9.13 8.36 -4.85
C VAL A 24 -9.06 9.86 -5.13
N PRO A 25 -10.19 10.56 -5.30
CA PRO A 25 -10.17 12.00 -5.41
C PRO A 25 -9.80 12.63 -4.06
N LEU A 26 -8.95 13.65 -4.10
CA LEU A 26 -8.63 14.50 -2.96
C LEU A 26 -9.40 15.82 -3.04
N THR A 27 -9.61 16.45 -1.89
CA THR A 27 -10.04 17.85 -1.77
C THR A 27 -8.86 18.80 -2.02
N ASP A 28 -9.12 20.09 -2.18
CA ASP A 28 -8.09 21.10 -2.48
C ASP A 28 -7.03 21.23 -1.36
N ASP A 29 -7.40 20.88 -0.13
CA ASP A 29 -6.51 20.83 1.03
C ASP A 29 -5.85 19.44 1.24
N GLY A 30 -5.96 18.54 0.25
CA GLY A 30 -5.24 17.26 0.22
C GLY A 30 -5.87 16.13 1.03
N ARG A 31 -7.10 16.28 1.52
CA ARG A 31 -7.83 15.23 2.25
C ARG A 31 -8.58 14.29 1.29
N VAL A 32 -8.83 13.06 1.72
CA VAL A 32 -9.63 12.10 0.94
C VAL A 32 -11.08 12.60 0.83
N ARG A 33 -11.54 12.87 -0.39
CA ARG A 33 -12.92 13.35 -0.67
C ARG A 33 -13.93 12.20 -0.72
N ASP A 34 -13.52 11.07 -1.30
CA ASP A 34 -14.34 9.86 -1.43
C ASP A 34 -13.46 8.64 -1.08
N ASP A 35 -13.85 7.93 -0.03
CA ASP A 35 -13.11 6.78 0.51
C ASP A 35 -13.66 5.43 0.05
N THR A 36 -14.60 5.40 -0.90
CA THR A 36 -15.26 4.17 -1.39
C THR A 36 -14.25 3.09 -1.79
N ARG A 37 -13.20 3.47 -2.53
CA ARG A 37 -12.14 2.54 -2.95
C ARG A 37 -11.31 2.02 -1.77
N ILE A 38 -11.06 2.86 -0.77
CA ILE A 38 -10.36 2.44 0.45
C ILE A 38 -11.21 1.40 1.19
N ARG A 39 -12.50 1.71 1.41
CA ARG A 39 -13.45 0.83 2.10
C ARG A 39 -13.62 -0.53 1.40
N ALA A 40 -13.60 -0.55 0.08
CA ALA A 40 -13.70 -1.79 -0.70
C ALA A 40 -12.56 -2.80 -0.39
N THR A 41 -11.39 -2.33 0.07
CA THR A 41 -10.24 -3.19 0.37
C THR A 41 -10.26 -3.76 1.79
N ILE A 42 -11.04 -3.17 2.70
CA ILE A 42 -11.02 -3.47 4.13
C ILE A 42 -11.32 -4.94 4.44
N PRO A 43 -12.28 -5.63 3.79
CA PRO A 43 -12.52 -7.05 4.06
C PRO A 43 -11.28 -7.92 3.82
N THR A 44 -10.52 -7.62 2.76
CA THR A 44 -9.29 -8.36 2.46
C THR A 44 -8.18 -7.99 3.45
N LEU A 45 -7.99 -6.69 3.70
CA LEU A 45 -6.99 -6.22 4.66
C LEU A 45 -7.20 -6.84 6.05
N ASN A 46 -8.44 -6.80 6.58
CA ASN A 46 -8.77 -7.40 7.86
C ASN A 46 -8.47 -8.91 7.87
N TYR A 47 -8.84 -9.62 6.82
CA TYR A 47 -8.52 -11.05 6.69
C TYR A 47 -7.00 -11.31 6.77
N LEU A 48 -6.18 -10.51 6.08
CA LEU A 48 -4.72 -10.66 6.13
C LEU A 48 -4.19 -10.43 7.54
N LEU A 49 -4.64 -9.36 8.21
CA LEU A 49 -4.19 -8.99 9.55
C LEU A 49 -4.64 -10.00 10.61
N GLU A 50 -5.90 -10.44 10.59
CA GLU A 50 -6.46 -11.44 11.51
C GLU A 50 -5.77 -12.80 11.39
N LYS A 51 -5.27 -13.13 10.20
CA LYS A 51 -4.48 -14.35 9.97
C LYS A 51 -2.99 -14.20 10.32
N GLY A 52 -2.60 -13.09 10.94
CA GLY A 52 -1.22 -12.83 11.37
C GLY A 52 -0.28 -12.43 10.23
N GLY A 53 -0.83 -11.93 9.12
CA GLY A 53 -0.07 -11.36 8.02
C GLY A 53 0.55 -10.02 8.42
N ARG A 54 1.70 -9.72 7.81
CA ARG A 54 2.43 -8.45 7.94
C ARG A 54 2.26 -7.69 6.64
N VAL A 55 1.35 -6.72 6.62
CA VAL A 55 0.82 -6.20 5.35
C VAL A 55 1.62 -4.98 4.90
N ILE A 56 2.06 -5.00 3.65
CA ILE A 56 2.77 -3.92 2.98
C ILE A 56 1.87 -3.43 1.85
N VAL A 57 1.18 -2.32 2.07
CA VAL A 57 0.22 -1.76 1.11
C VAL A 57 0.97 -0.94 0.07
N ILE A 58 0.74 -1.27 -1.21
CA ILE A 58 1.24 -0.50 -2.34
C ILE A 58 0.09 -0.04 -3.21
N SER A 59 0.11 1.22 -3.62
CA SER A 59 -0.91 1.78 -4.50
C SER A 59 -0.34 2.82 -5.45
N HIS A 60 -1.21 3.48 -6.20
CA HIS A 60 -0.87 4.64 -6.98
C HIS A 60 -1.94 5.71 -6.77
N LEU A 61 -1.55 6.96 -6.97
CA LEU A 61 -2.46 8.09 -6.96
C LEU A 61 -2.20 8.96 -8.18
N GLY A 62 -3.24 9.19 -8.99
CA GLY A 62 -3.16 10.01 -10.19
C GLY A 62 -2.08 9.55 -11.18
N ARG A 63 -1.51 10.51 -11.91
CA ARG A 63 -0.50 10.28 -12.97
C ARG A 63 0.65 11.30 -12.84
N PRO A 64 1.55 11.10 -11.87
CA PRO A 64 2.70 11.98 -11.66
C PRO A 64 3.82 11.84 -12.71
N LYS A 65 3.73 10.86 -13.63
CA LYS A 65 4.70 10.63 -14.73
C LYS A 65 6.15 10.47 -14.23
N GLY A 66 6.35 9.65 -13.19
CA GLY A 66 7.68 9.40 -12.62
C GLY A 66 8.28 10.57 -11.84
N ARG A 67 7.47 11.56 -11.42
CA ARG A 67 7.94 12.72 -10.64
C ARG A 67 7.36 12.68 -9.24
N ARG A 68 8.18 12.88 -8.21
CA ARG A 68 7.68 13.06 -6.83
C ARG A 68 6.99 14.42 -6.73
N LEU A 69 5.69 14.40 -6.54
CA LEU A 69 4.83 15.57 -6.42
C LEU A 69 4.00 15.44 -5.14
N PRO A 70 4.10 16.38 -4.18
CA PRO A 70 3.39 16.28 -2.90
C PRO A 70 1.87 16.08 -3.03
N SER A 71 1.27 16.68 -4.06
CA SER A 71 -0.17 16.53 -4.36
C SER A 71 -0.60 15.12 -4.77
N PHE A 72 0.35 14.25 -5.10
CA PHE A 72 0.12 12.85 -5.46
C PHE A 72 0.69 11.88 -4.41
N SER A 73 1.05 12.36 -3.21
CA SER A 73 1.48 11.48 -2.11
C SER A 73 0.34 10.62 -1.58
N LEU A 74 0.65 9.41 -1.15
CA LEU A 74 -0.27 8.50 -0.47
C LEU A 74 -0.39 8.78 1.03
N LYS A 75 0.37 9.73 1.59
CA LYS A 75 0.31 10.05 3.02
C LYS A 75 -1.12 10.33 3.54
N PRO A 76 -1.96 11.17 2.90
CA PRO A 76 -3.32 11.40 3.38
C PRO A 76 -4.21 10.15 3.32
N ILE A 77 -3.92 9.24 2.38
CA ILE A 77 -4.64 7.96 2.24
C ILE A 77 -4.22 7.02 3.38
N SER A 78 -2.95 7.00 3.76
CA SER A 78 -2.48 6.20 4.90
C SER A 78 -3.14 6.60 6.21
N GLU A 79 -3.28 7.91 6.45
CA GLU A 79 -3.98 8.48 7.60
C GLU A 79 -5.46 8.08 7.56
N LYS A 80 -6.11 8.23 6.40
CA LYS A 80 -7.52 7.82 6.23
C LYS A 80 -7.75 6.33 6.43
N LEU A 81 -6.84 5.49 5.93
CA LEU A 81 -6.92 4.05 6.14
C LEU A 81 -6.80 3.73 7.63
N SER A 82 -5.87 4.38 8.34
CA SER A 82 -5.67 4.23 9.78
C SER A 82 -6.93 4.58 10.57
N GLU A 83 -7.59 5.70 10.23
CA GLU A 83 -8.90 6.07 10.80
C GLU A 83 -9.96 4.98 10.59
N ILE A 84 -10.06 4.45 9.36
CA ILE A 84 -11.10 3.49 8.98
C ILE A 84 -10.92 2.15 9.71
N ILE A 85 -9.68 1.67 9.86
CA ILE A 85 -9.40 0.37 10.48
C ILE A 85 -9.20 0.44 11.99
N GLY A 86 -9.10 1.65 12.57
CA GLY A 86 -8.86 1.84 13.99
C GLY A 86 -7.51 1.29 14.46
N LYS A 87 -6.52 1.24 13.57
CA LYS A 87 -5.15 0.74 13.82
C LYS A 87 -4.14 1.65 13.15
N GLU A 88 -2.95 1.73 13.71
CA GLU A 88 -1.84 2.46 13.11
C GLU A 88 -1.50 1.89 11.72
N VAL A 89 -1.42 2.77 10.73
CA VAL A 89 -0.87 2.47 9.41
C VAL A 89 0.41 3.30 9.27
N LYS A 90 1.57 2.63 9.36
CA LYS A 90 2.85 3.34 9.26
C LYS A 90 3.12 3.71 7.81
N PHE A 91 3.23 5.01 7.54
CA PHE A 91 3.59 5.50 6.22
C PHE A 91 5.10 5.51 6.01
N ILE A 92 5.56 4.95 4.90
CA ILE A 92 6.94 4.99 4.45
C ILE A 92 6.99 5.86 3.20
N ASP A 93 7.65 7.02 3.30
CA ASP A 93 7.87 7.94 2.18
C ASP A 93 8.92 7.41 1.18
N ASP A 94 8.74 6.16 0.75
CA ASP A 94 9.41 5.53 -0.37
C ASP A 94 8.71 4.21 -0.74
N CYS A 95 9.05 3.66 -1.90
CA CYS A 95 8.59 2.35 -2.38
C CYS A 95 9.71 1.30 -2.37
N ILE A 96 10.97 1.73 -2.46
CA ILE A 96 12.14 0.85 -2.55
C ILE A 96 13.31 1.38 -1.70
N GLY A 97 14.40 0.63 -1.62
CA GLY A 97 15.62 1.01 -0.90
C GLY A 97 15.63 0.64 0.59
N ASP A 98 16.72 0.99 1.28
CA ASP A 98 17.05 0.46 2.60
C ASP A 98 16.00 0.81 3.66
N LYS A 99 15.48 2.04 3.63
CA LYS A 99 14.39 2.49 4.53
C LYS A 99 13.15 1.58 4.44
N VAL A 100 12.80 1.13 3.23
CA VAL A 100 11.65 0.24 3.01
C VAL A 100 11.99 -1.17 3.47
N LYS A 101 13.19 -1.66 3.14
CA LYS A 101 13.68 -2.99 3.56
C LYS A 101 13.68 -3.13 5.09
N GLU A 102 14.18 -2.11 5.79
CA GLU A 102 14.18 -2.03 7.26
C GLU A 102 12.75 -1.99 7.83
N ALA A 103 11.89 -1.13 7.27
CA ALA A 103 10.49 -1.03 7.71
C ALA A 103 9.76 -2.38 7.55
N CYS A 104 9.89 -3.02 6.38
CA CYS A 104 9.33 -4.33 6.09
C CYS A 104 9.89 -5.44 7.00
N ALA A 105 11.17 -5.37 7.36
CA ALA A 105 11.80 -6.33 8.28
C ALA A 105 11.32 -6.15 9.73
N SER A 106 11.02 -4.91 10.13
CA SER A 106 10.57 -4.57 11.49
C SER A 106 9.09 -4.90 11.77
N LEU A 107 8.29 -5.15 10.72
CA LEU A 107 6.86 -5.46 10.84
C LEU A 107 6.60 -6.70 11.70
N ARG A 108 5.63 -6.56 12.60
CA ARG A 108 5.09 -7.64 13.44
C ARG A 108 3.77 -8.15 12.87
N ASP A 109 3.39 -9.35 13.29
CA ASP A 109 2.15 -10.00 12.84
C ASP A 109 0.94 -9.10 13.15
N GLY A 110 0.09 -8.86 12.15
CA GLY A 110 -1.09 -8.00 12.28
C GLY A 110 -0.82 -6.49 12.17
N GLU A 111 0.41 -6.08 11.88
CA GLU A 111 0.77 -4.70 11.55
C GLU A 111 0.68 -4.43 10.04
N VAL A 112 0.53 -3.15 9.71
CA VAL A 112 0.40 -2.66 8.35
C VAL A 112 1.29 -1.43 8.12
N ILE A 113 2.01 -1.44 7.00
CA ILE A 113 2.64 -0.24 6.46
C ILE A 113 2.02 0.12 5.12
N MET A 114 2.10 1.39 4.75
CA MET A 114 1.78 1.89 3.41
C MET A 114 3.03 2.53 2.81
N LEU A 115 3.43 2.07 1.63
CA LEU A 115 4.50 2.69 0.85
C LEU A 115 3.98 3.90 0.07
N GLU A 116 4.91 4.70 -0.44
CA GLU A 116 4.56 5.87 -1.26
C GLU A 116 4.00 5.45 -2.63
N ASN A 117 3.53 6.44 -3.40
CA ASN A 117 2.95 6.28 -4.73
C ASN A 117 3.92 5.62 -5.71
N LEU A 118 3.61 4.40 -6.16
CA LEU A 118 4.44 3.66 -7.11
C LEU A 118 4.73 4.44 -8.40
N ARG A 119 3.80 5.30 -8.86
CA ARG A 119 3.99 6.09 -10.09
C ARG A 119 4.99 7.23 -9.95
N PHE A 120 5.56 7.46 -8.77
CA PHE A 120 6.77 8.27 -8.65
C PHE A 120 8.00 7.61 -9.27
N TYR A 121 7.94 6.29 -9.49
CA TYR A 121 8.94 5.54 -10.22
C TYR A 121 8.49 5.34 -11.67
N PRO A 122 9.26 5.78 -12.69
CA PRO A 122 8.92 5.54 -14.08
C PRO A 122 8.91 4.04 -14.43
N GLY A 123 9.64 3.21 -13.67
CA GLY A 123 9.64 1.76 -13.82
C GLY A 123 8.26 1.12 -13.65
N GLU A 124 7.39 1.69 -12.81
CA GLU A 124 6.01 1.22 -12.63
C GLU A 124 5.19 1.28 -13.93
N GLU A 125 5.25 2.41 -14.65
CA GLU A 125 4.46 2.60 -15.88
C GLU A 125 5.05 1.82 -17.08
N ASN A 126 6.34 1.52 -17.04
CA ASN A 126 7.07 0.79 -18.09
C ASN A 126 7.12 -0.73 -17.85
N ALA A 127 6.52 -1.23 -16.77
CA ALA A 127 6.64 -2.63 -16.34
C ALA A 127 8.11 -3.09 -16.26
N ASP A 128 8.97 -2.23 -15.70
CA ASP A 128 10.40 -2.49 -15.58
C ASP A 128 10.67 -3.62 -14.56
N GLU A 129 11.37 -4.67 -15.02
CA GLU A 129 11.65 -5.85 -14.19
C GLU A 129 12.53 -5.53 -12.98
N LYS A 130 13.51 -4.62 -13.13
CA LYS A 130 14.39 -4.24 -12.01
C LYS A 130 13.61 -3.49 -10.92
N PHE A 131 12.67 -2.65 -11.31
CA PHE A 131 11.77 -2.01 -10.36
C PHE A 131 10.90 -3.04 -9.63
N ALA A 132 10.39 -4.06 -10.34
CA ALA A 132 9.62 -5.14 -9.72
C ALA A 132 10.47 -6.01 -8.77
N GLU A 133 11.76 -6.22 -9.07
CA GLU A 133 12.69 -6.96 -8.20
C GLU A 133 13.00 -6.24 -6.88
N GLU A 134 12.95 -4.90 -6.85
CA GLU A 134 13.21 -4.12 -5.64
C GLU A 134 12.00 -4.01 -4.68
N LEU A 135 10.78 -4.34 -5.15
CA LEU A 135 9.53 -4.31 -4.36
C LEU A 135 9.34 -5.57 -3.50
#